data_AF-A0AAV6KRG4-F1
#
_entry.id   AF-A0AAV6KRG4-F1
#
_cell.length_a   1.000
_cell.length_b   1.000
_cell.length_c   1.000
_cell.angle_alpha   90.00
_cell.angle_beta   90.00
_cell.angle_gamma   90.00
#
_symmetry.space_group_name_H-M   'P 1'
#
loop_
_entity.id
_entity.type
_entity.pdbx_description
1 polymer ?
#
loop_
_entity_poly.entity_id
_entity_poly.type
_entity_poly.pdbx_seq_one_letter_code
_entity_poly.pdbx_strand_id
1 'polypeptide(L)'
;MEEPELSSSSLLAKARSAYKSVKQRVDAIDKENFTYSYSVLEGDALMGIFDSISYHIKIVASADGGSVCKNRSIYQTKGDAQVTEEEIKSGKEKASAMFKAIEAYLLANPDA
;
A
#
# COMPACT_ATOMS: atom_id res chain seq x y z
N MET A 1 -31.98 -21.16 0.38
CA MET A 1 -30.71 -21.12 -0.36
C MET A 1 -29.71 -20.54 0.62
N GLU A 2 -29.10 -21.42 1.40
CA GLU A 2 -28.19 -21.09 2.50
C GLU A 2 -26.82 -20.76 1.90
N GLU A 3 -26.24 -19.62 2.29
CA GLU A 3 -24.84 -19.33 1.94
C GLU A 3 -23.94 -20.38 2.64
N PRO A 4 -22.97 -20.98 1.93
CA PRO A 4 -22.10 -21.95 2.56
C PRO A 4 -21.15 -21.22 3.53
N GLU A 5 -21.19 -21.62 4.81
CA GLU A 5 -20.20 -21.19 5.80
C GLU A 5 -18.80 -21.64 5.37
N LEU A 6 -17.96 -20.68 4.98
CA LEU A 6 -16.56 -20.91 4.71
C LEU A 6 -15.80 -21.13 6.02
N SER A 7 -15.19 -22.31 6.17
CA SER A 7 -14.45 -22.66 7.39
C SER A 7 -13.26 -21.73 7.63
N SER A 8 -12.84 -21.60 8.90
CA SER A 8 -11.73 -20.73 9.32
C SER A 8 -10.41 -21.00 8.57
N SER A 9 -10.17 -22.23 8.09
CA SER A 9 -8.99 -22.56 7.27
C SER A 9 -9.08 -21.99 5.85
N SER A 10 -10.28 -21.82 5.29
CA SER A 10 -10.50 -21.18 4.00
C SER A 10 -10.40 -19.64 4.06
N LEU A 11 -10.70 -19.04 5.21
CA LEU A 11 -10.44 -17.63 5.51
C LEU A 11 -8.93 -17.34 5.63
N LEU A 12 -8.18 -18.23 6.29
CA LEU A 12 -6.72 -18.13 6.42
C LEU A 12 -5.96 -18.27 5.09
N ALA A 13 -6.52 -19.01 4.11
CA ALA A 13 -5.95 -19.13 2.77
C ALA A 13 -6.03 -17.83 1.94
N LYS A 14 -6.84 -16.85 2.36
CA LYS A 14 -7.07 -15.59 1.64
C LYS A 14 -6.12 -14.44 2.00
N ALA A 15 -5.20 -14.64 2.95
CA ALA A 15 -4.28 -13.61 3.43
C ALA A 15 -2.80 -13.93 3.14
N ARG A 16 -2.49 -14.69 2.09
CA ARG A 16 -1.10 -14.85 1.64
C ARG A 16 -0.74 -13.66 0.75
N SER A 17 0.20 -12.83 1.21
CA SER A 17 0.80 -11.79 0.36
C SER A 17 1.34 -12.43 -0.93
N ALA A 18 1.05 -11.82 -2.08
CA ALA A 18 1.62 -12.25 -3.37
C ALA A 18 3.16 -12.11 -3.42
N TYR A 19 3.74 -11.41 -2.45
CA TYR A 19 5.18 -11.18 -2.29
C TYR A 19 5.66 -11.73 -0.95
N LYS A 20 6.83 -12.37 -0.96
CA LYS A 20 7.47 -13.01 0.18
C LYS A 20 8.32 -12.04 1.00
N SER A 21 8.89 -11.01 0.36
CA SER A 21 9.85 -10.11 1.01
C SER A 21 9.88 -8.73 0.37
N VAL A 22 10.13 -7.72 1.18
CA VAL A 22 10.38 -6.36 0.71
C VAL A 22 11.45 -5.73 1.58
N LYS A 23 12.40 -5.03 0.96
CA LYS A 23 13.34 -4.15 1.65
C LYS A 23 13.03 -2.72 1.25
N GLN A 24 12.57 -1.97 2.24
CA GLN A 24 12.26 -0.56 2.09
C GLN A 24 13.23 0.29 2.90
N ARG A 25 13.50 1.49 2.38
CA ARG A 25 14.25 2.54 3.07
C ARG A 25 13.32 3.72 3.28
N VAL A 26 13.29 4.26 4.50
CA VAL A 26 12.66 5.55 4.77
C VAL A 26 13.54 6.64 4.16
N ASP A 27 12.97 7.46 3.28
CA ASP A 27 13.70 8.55 2.61
C ASP A 27 13.54 9.87 3.36
N ALA A 28 12.33 10.17 3.84
CA ALA A 28 12.07 11.35 4.66
C ALA A 28 10.84 11.18 5.55
N ILE A 29 10.87 11.83 6.72
CA ILE A 29 9.74 11.99 7.64
C ILE A 29 9.64 13.46 7.99
N ASP A 30 8.49 14.08 7.75
CA ASP A 30 8.18 15.43 8.17
C ASP A 30 6.86 15.40 8.96
N LYS A 31 6.99 15.55 10.27
CA LYS A 31 5.86 15.51 11.21
C LYS A 31 5.04 16.79 11.19
N GLU A 32 5.64 17.93 10.83
CA GLU A 32 4.97 19.23 10.81
C GLU A 32 4.04 19.33 9.59
N ASN A 33 4.50 18.83 8.44
CA ASN A 33 3.73 18.84 7.19
C ASN A 33 2.97 17.53 6.91
N PHE A 34 3.04 16.57 7.84
CA PHE A 34 2.45 15.24 7.73
C PHE A 34 2.82 14.54 6.41
N THR A 35 4.11 14.56 6.08
CA THR A 35 4.65 13.87 4.91
C THR A 35 5.58 12.74 5.30
N TYR A 36 5.52 11.67 4.52
CA TYR A 36 6.33 10.48 4.68
C TYR A 36 6.72 9.97 3.30
N SER A 37 7.99 9.65 3.10
CA SER A 37 8.44 9.02 1.86
C SER A 37 9.37 7.87 2.13
N TYR A 38 9.25 6.85 1.28
CA TYR A 38 10.05 5.64 1.36
C TYR A 38 10.21 5.03 -0.03
N SER A 39 11.28 4.26 -0.18
CA SER A 39 11.60 3.55 -1.43
C SER A 39 11.76 2.07 -1.18
N VAL A 40 11.16 1.26 -2.05
CA VAL A 40 11.41 -0.17 -2.15
C VAL A 40 12.61 -0.36 -3.07
N LEU A 41 13.65 -1.01 -2.54
CA LEU A 41 14.94 -1.15 -3.21
C LEU A 41 15.31 -2.62 -3.49
N GLU A 42 14.78 -3.56 -2.70
CA GLU A 42 14.97 -5.00 -2.92
C GLU A 42 13.69 -5.76 -2.55
N GLY A 43 13.59 -7.02 -3.00
CA GLY A 43 12.48 -7.92 -2.72
C GLY A 43 11.66 -8.27 -3.94
N ASP A 44 10.82 -9.30 -3.81
CA ASP A 44 9.99 -9.80 -4.91
C ASP A 44 8.80 -8.89 -5.22
N ALA A 45 8.54 -7.89 -4.37
CA ALA A 45 7.65 -6.77 -4.66
C ALA A 45 8.07 -5.93 -5.88
N LEU A 46 9.36 -5.93 -6.26
CA LEU A 46 9.86 -5.26 -7.47
C LEU A 46 9.60 -6.07 -8.76
N MET A 47 9.07 -7.30 -8.64
CA MET A 47 8.66 -8.17 -9.75
C MET A 47 9.78 -8.49 -10.77
N GLY A 48 11.03 -8.18 -10.45
CA GLY A 48 12.14 -8.27 -11.40
C GLY A 48 12.12 -7.21 -12.50
N ILE A 49 11.10 -6.35 -12.56
CA ILE A 49 10.88 -5.34 -13.60
C ILE A 49 11.33 -3.95 -13.13
N PHE A 50 11.21 -3.67 -11.83
CA PHE A 50 11.56 -2.38 -11.25
C PHE A 50 12.97 -2.40 -10.63
N ASP A 51 13.73 -1.33 -10.86
CA ASP A 51 14.94 -1.03 -10.09
C ASP A 51 14.58 -0.48 -8.70
N SER A 52 13.52 0.34 -8.63
CA SER A 52 12.96 0.81 -7.37
C SER A 52 11.52 1.30 -7.55
N ILE A 53 10.80 1.38 -6.43
CA ILE A 53 9.50 2.06 -6.36
C ILE A 53 9.55 3.03 -5.18
N SER A 54 9.37 4.31 -5.46
CA SER A 54 9.32 5.36 -4.43
C SER A 54 7.90 5.80 -4.17
N TYR A 55 7.56 6.00 -2.90
CA TYR A 55 6.26 6.45 -2.45
C TYR A 55 6.40 7.77 -1.71
N HIS A 56 5.57 8.73 -2.07
CA HIS A 56 5.46 10.03 -1.39
C HIS A 56 4.04 10.17 -0.88
N ILE A 57 3.90 10.15 0.45
CA ILE A 57 2.64 10.21 1.17
C ILE A 57 2.53 11.58 1.84
N LYS A 58 1.36 12.20 1.71
CA LYS A 58 0.99 13.42 2.41
C LYS A 58 -0.42 13.30 2.93
N ILE A 59 -0.61 13.57 4.22
CA ILE A 59 -1.92 13.61 4.85
C ILE A 59 -2.30 15.07 5.04
N VAL A 60 -3.51 15.45 4.63
CA VAL A 60 -4.05 16.80 4.81
C VAL A 60 -5.41 16.72 5.50
N ALA A 61 -5.69 17.67 6.39
CA ALA A 61 -7.02 17.78 6.98
C ALA A 61 -8.08 18.08 5.89
N SER A 62 -9.28 17.51 6.03
CA SER A 62 -10.45 17.85 5.21
C SER A 62 -11.45 18.69 6.00
N ALA A 63 -12.31 19.40 5.27
CA ALA A 63 -13.28 20.33 5.86
C ALA A 63 -14.35 19.66 6.73
N ASP A 64 -14.56 18.35 6.57
CA ASP A 64 -15.50 17.52 7.32
C ASP A 64 -14.92 17.00 8.65
N GLY A 65 -13.73 17.45 9.05
CA GLY A 65 -13.03 17.00 10.26
C GLY A 65 -12.26 15.69 10.07
N GLY A 66 -12.24 15.13 8.86
CA GLY A 66 -11.43 13.97 8.50
C GLY A 66 -10.04 14.34 7.96
N SER A 67 -9.48 13.42 7.16
CA SER A 67 -8.24 13.67 6.42
C SER A 67 -8.27 13.04 5.03
N VAL A 68 -7.47 13.61 4.12
CA VAL A 68 -7.20 13.06 2.79
C VAL A 68 -5.75 12.62 2.72
N CYS A 69 -5.54 11.33 2.48
CA CYS A 69 -4.22 10.78 2.19
C CYS A 69 -3.93 10.87 0.69
N LYS A 70 -2.93 11.68 0.32
CA LYS A 70 -2.40 11.77 -1.03
C LYS A 70 -1.17 10.88 -1.13
N ASN A 71 -1.23 9.88 -1.99
CA ASN A 71 -0.11 8.98 -2.27
C ASN A 71 0.33 9.13 -3.74
N ARG A 72 1.62 9.41 -3.94
CA ARG A 72 2.27 9.42 -5.25
C ARG A 72 3.31 8.31 -5.30
N SER A 73 3.10 7.35 -6.20
CA SER A 73 4.04 6.28 -6.49
C SER A 73 4.87 6.63 -7.74
N ILE A 74 6.17 6.39 -7.70
CA ILE A 74 7.11 6.56 -8.81
C ILE A 74 7.74 5.20 -9.06
N TYR A 75 7.58 4.68 -10.27
CA TYR A 75 8.08 3.38 -10.66
C TYR A 75 9.30 3.57 -11.57
N GLN A 76 10.45 3.06 -11.15
CA GLN A 76 11.68 3.09 -11.96
C GLN A 76 11.90 1.70 -12.56
N THR A 77 11.81 1.59 -13.87
CA THR A 77 11.92 0.33 -14.62
C THR A 77 13.38 0.00 -14.92
N LYS A 78 13.66 -1.30 -15.03
CA LYS A 78 14.93 -1.80 -15.54
C LYS A 78 14.99 -1.65 -17.05
N GLY A 79 15.91 -0.84 -17.54
CA GLY A 79 16.06 -0.55 -18.96
C GLY A 79 14.74 -0.09 -19.59
N ASP A 80 14.42 -0.62 -20.76
CA ASP A 80 13.22 -0.26 -21.52
C ASP A 80 11.98 -1.10 -21.19
N ALA A 81 11.94 -1.71 -19.99
CA ALA A 81 10.80 -2.51 -19.58
C ALA A 81 9.51 -1.66 -19.56
N GLN A 82 8.47 -2.14 -20.24
CA GLN A 82 7.17 -1.50 -20.25
C GLN A 82 6.34 -1.98 -19.07
N VAL A 83 5.66 -1.05 -18.41
CA VAL A 83 4.76 -1.31 -17.29
C VAL A 83 3.35 -1.03 -17.77
N THR A 84 2.45 -1.99 -17.59
CA THR A 84 1.07 -1.79 -18.06
C THR A 84 0.27 -0.95 -17.07
N GLU A 85 -0.80 -0.33 -17.55
CA GLU A 85 -1.72 0.40 -16.68
C GLU A 85 -2.34 -0.51 -15.62
N GLU A 86 -2.60 -1.79 -15.95
CA GLU A 86 -3.11 -2.77 -14.99
C GLU A 86 -2.13 -3.03 -13.84
N GLU A 87 -0.84 -3.10 -14.11
CA GLU A 87 0.18 -3.30 -13.08
C GLU A 87 0.25 -2.11 -12.11
N ILE A 88 0.19 -0.88 -12.65
CA ILE A 88 0.11 0.36 -11.85
C ILE A 88 -1.17 0.37 -11.01
N LYS A 89 -2.31 0.00 -11.62
CA LYS A 89 -3.61 -0.06 -10.94
C LYS A 89 -3.61 -1.08 -9.81
N SER A 90 -3.03 -2.26 -10.02
CA SER A 90 -2.90 -3.28 -8.97
C SER A 90 -2.09 -2.77 -7.78
N GLY A 91 -0.99 -2.05 -8.03
CA GLY A 91 -0.20 -1.38 -6.98
C GLY A 91 -1.03 -0.37 -6.19
N LYS A 92 -1.81 0.46 -6.88
CA LYS A 92 -2.73 1.44 -6.26
C LYS A 92 -3.81 0.77 -5.40
N GLU A 93 -4.44 -0.29 -5.89
CA GLU A 93 -5.47 -1.03 -5.16
C GLU A 93 -4.93 -1.66 -3.88
N LYS A 94 -3.73 -2.24 -3.92
CA LYS A 94 -3.05 -2.78 -2.73
C LYS A 94 -2.79 -1.71 -1.68
N ALA A 95 -2.26 -0.54 -2.08
CA ALA A 95 -2.05 0.58 -1.17
C ALA A 95 -3.38 1.08 -0.57
N SER A 96 -4.44 1.16 -1.38
CA SER A 96 -5.76 1.55 -0.90
C SER A 96 -6.36 0.54 0.07
N ALA A 97 -6.20 -0.76 -0.18
CA ALA A 97 -6.70 -1.81 0.71
C ALA A 97 -6.01 -1.77 2.08
N MET A 98 -4.68 -1.58 2.10
CA MET A 98 -3.93 -1.39 3.35
C MET A 98 -4.42 -0.16 4.12
N PHE A 99 -4.60 0.97 3.44
CA PHE A 99 -5.05 2.20 4.09
C PHE A 99 -6.46 2.04 4.70
N LYS A 100 -7.39 1.40 3.98
CA LYS A 100 -8.73 1.10 4.48
C LYS A 100 -8.73 0.15 5.67
N ALA A 101 -7.81 -0.82 5.70
CA ALA A 101 -7.68 -1.72 6.84
C ALA A 101 -7.21 -0.98 8.11
N ILE A 102 -6.26 -0.05 7.97
CA ILE A 102 -5.81 0.82 9.07
C ILE A 102 -6.93 1.75 9.52
N GLU A 103 -7.63 2.40 8.58
CA GLU A 103 -8.79 3.25 8.88
C GLU A 103 -9.88 2.49 9.65
N ALA A 104 -10.28 1.31 9.17
CA ALA A 104 -11.26 0.47 9.84
C ALA A 104 -10.82 0.06 11.25
N TYR A 105 -9.53 -0.25 11.44
CA TYR A 105 -8.98 -0.56 12.76
C TYR A 105 -9.06 0.64 13.70
N LEU A 106 -8.63 1.83 13.26
CA LEU A 106 -8.67 3.05 14.08
C LEU A 106 -10.11 3.48 14.41
N LEU A 107 -11.04 3.35 13.46
CA LEU A 107 -12.46 3.62 13.70
C LEU A 107 -13.07 2.66 14.74
N ALA A 108 -12.64 1.39 14.77
CA ALA A 108 -13.08 0.42 15.76
C ALA A 108 -12.37 0.58 17.12
N ASN A 109 -11.26 1.31 17.19
CA ASN A 109 -10.42 1.49 18.38
C ASN A 109 -10.08 2.98 18.58
N PRO A 110 -11.04 3.81 19.01
CA PRO A 110 -10.88 5.27 19.07
C PRO A 110 -9.83 5.78 20.06
N ASP A 111 -9.39 4.94 21.00
CA ASP A 111 -8.41 5.27 22.05
C ASP A 111 -6.99 4.68 21.78
N ALA A 112 -6.75 4.14 20.57
CA ALA A 112 -5.48 3.51 20.19
C ALA A 112 -4.31 4.50 20.00
#